data_AF-A0AA42NAS0-F1
#
_entry.id   AF-A0AA42NAS0-F1
#
_cell.length_a   1.000
_cell.length_b   1.000
_cell.length_c   1.000
_cell.angle_alpha   90.00
_cell.angle_beta   90.00
_cell.angle_gamma   90.00
#
_symmetry.space_group_name_H-M   'P 1'
#
loop_
_entity.id
_entity.type
_entity.pdbx_description
1 polymer ?
#
loop_
_entity_poly.entity_id
_entity_poly.type
_entity_poly.pdbx_seq_one_letter_code
_entity_poly.pdbx_strand_id
1 'polypeptide(L)' 'MPWNLEKLERERIDLIEVITALRHLERLSTADRISIFEEITAHMERLSELDAEKLRIGSTLQAG' A
#
# COMPACT_ATOMS: atom_id res chain seq x y z
N MET A 1 1.61 16.11 13.85
CA MET A 1 2.12 16.88 12.70
C MET A 1 1.31 16.51 11.47
N PRO A 2 0.50 17.43 10.91
CA PRO A 2 -0.37 17.16 9.76
C PRO A 2 0.39 16.68 8.51
N TRP A 3 1.65 17.12 8.36
CA TRP A 3 2.53 16.73 7.27
C TRP A 3 2.86 15.23 7.22
N ASN A 4 2.86 14.54 8.37
CA ASN A 4 3.14 13.11 8.41
C ASN A 4 1.96 12.29 7.87
N LEU A 5 0.72 12.73 8.12
CA LEU A 5 -0.48 12.02 7.69
C LEU A 5 -0.68 12.15 6.16
N GLU A 6 -0.45 13.34 5.62
CA GLU A 6 -0.54 13.61 4.19
C GLU A 6 0.52 12.83 3.39
N LYS A 7 1.75 12.76 3.91
CA LYS A 7 2.81 11.94 3.31
C LYS A 7 2.44 10.45 3.30
N LEU A 8 1.89 9.94 4.40
CA LEU A 8 1.43 8.55 4.47
C LEU A 8 0.23 8.30 3.53
N GLU A 9 -0.71 9.23 3.43
CA GLU A 9 -1.80 9.12 2.44
C GLU A 9 -1.25 9.06 1.01
N ARG A 10 -0.23 9.85 0.71
CA ARG A 10 0.40 9.81 -0.61
C ARG A 10 1.05 8.47 -0.90
N GLU A 11 1.87 7.97 0.02
CA GLU A 11 2.52 6.65 -0.10
C GLU A 11 1.49 5.52 -0.23
N ARG A 12 0.36 5.63 0.47
CA ARG A 12 -0.77 4.69 0.34
C ARG A 12 -1.36 4.67 -1.08
N ILE A 13 -1.64 5.85 -1.64
CA ILE A 13 -2.22 5.98 -2.98
C ILE A 13 -1.25 5.44 -4.02
N ASP A 14 0.02 5.81 -3.92
CA ASP A 14 1.06 5.36 -4.85
C ASP A 14 1.20 3.81 -4.79
N LEU A 15 1.14 3.20 -3.60
CA LEU A 15 1.14 1.74 -3.45
C LEU A 15 -0.09 1.06 -4.07
N ILE A 16 -1.27 1.66 -3.95
CA ILE A 16 -2.50 1.12 -4.57
C ILE A 16 -2.37 1.14 -6.10
N GLU A 17 -1.79 2.20 -6.67
CA GLU A 17 -1.54 2.29 -8.11
C GLU A 17 -0.58 1.20 -8.58
N VAL A 18 0.52 0.97 -7.86
CA VAL A 18 1.49 -0.09 -8.16
C VAL A 18 0.84 -1.48 -8.10
N ILE A 19 0.11 -1.79 -7.03
CA ILE A 19 -0.60 -3.07 -6.88
C ILE A 19 -1.60 -3.27 -8.03
N THR A 20 -2.31 -2.20 -8.42
CA THR A 20 -3.30 -2.25 -9.51
C THR A 20 -2.62 -2.55 -10.85
N ALA A 21 -1.49 -1.90 -11.13
CA ALA A 21 -0.69 -2.15 -12.33
C ALA A 21 -0.14 -3.58 -12.37
N LEU A 22 0.42 -4.07 -11.24
CA LEU A 22 0.94 -5.44 -11.13
C LEU A 22 -0.16 -6.49 -11.32
N ARG A 23 -1.36 -6.28 -10.75
CA ARG A 23 -2.51 -7.18 -10.98
C ARG A 23 -2.97 -7.19 -12.44
N HIS A 24 -2.86 -6.05 -13.13
CA HIS A 24 -3.15 -6.01 -14.56
C HIS A 24 -2.11 -6.81 -15.36
N LEU A 25 -0.83 -6.65 -15.01
CA LEU A 25 0.27 -7.39 -15.61
C LEU A 25 0.15 -8.91 -15.35
N GLU A 26 -0.14 -9.33 -14.11
CA GLU A 26 -0.36 -10.73 -13.72
C GLU A 26 -1.44 -11.41 -14.58
N ARG A 27 -2.55 -10.69 -14.83
CA ARG A 27 -3.67 -11.19 -15.63
C ARG A 27 -3.30 -11.40 -17.09
N LEU A 28 -2.52 -10.46 -17.65
CA LEU A 28 -2.09 -10.50 -19.04
C LEU A 28 -0.90 -11.45 -19.28
N SER A 29 -0.10 -11.70 -18.24
CA SER A 29 1.09 -12.54 -18.36
C SER A 29 0.76 -14.03 -18.32
N THR A 30 1.39 -14.79 -19.19
CA THR A 30 1.32 -16.27 -19.26
C THR A 30 2.57 -16.95 -18.68
N ALA A 31 3.67 -16.21 -18.54
CA ALA A 31 4.87 -16.59 -17.80
C ALA A 31 5.03 -15.67 -16.58
N ASP A 32 5.71 -16.10 -15.53
CA ASP A 32 6.04 -15.27 -14.34
C ASP A 32 4.89 -14.84 -13.42
N ARG A 33 3.71 -15.45 -13.54
CA ARG A 33 2.57 -15.18 -12.64
C ARG A 33 2.90 -15.33 -11.15
N ILE A 34 3.71 -16.32 -10.79
CA ILE A 34 4.10 -16.58 -9.38
C ILE A 34 4.95 -15.40 -8.85
N SER A 35 5.92 -14.94 -9.63
CA SER A 35 6.77 -13.81 -9.23
C SER A 35 5.97 -12.52 -9.08
N ILE A 36 5.04 -12.25 -10.00
CA ILE A 36 4.18 -11.06 -9.93
C ILE A 36 3.23 -11.16 -8.73
N PHE A 37 2.71 -12.35 -8.43
CA PHE A 37 1.87 -12.59 -7.26
C PHE A 37 2.62 -12.37 -5.94
N GLU A 38 3.87 -12.82 -5.83
CA GLU A 38 4.73 -12.57 -4.66
C GLU A 38 4.98 -11.07 -4.47
N GLU A 39 5.24 -10.34 -5.56
CA GLU A 39 5.43 -8.89 -5.54
C GLU A 39 4.15 -8.15 -5.10
N ILE A 40 2.98 -8.54 -5.64
CA ILE A 40 1.67 -8.03 -5.20
C ILE A 40 1.46 -8.28 -3.70
N THR A 41 1.82 -9.48 -3.21
CA THR A 41 1.66 -9.85 -1.80
C THR A 41 2.52 -8.97 -0.90
N ALA A 42 3.79 -8.79 -1.24
CA ALA A 42 4.70 -7.91 -0.49
C ALA A 42 4.18 -6.45 -0.46
N HIS A 43 3.66 -5.94 -1.58
CA HIS A 43 3.07 -4.60 -1.61
C HIS A 43 1.78 -4.49 -0.79
N MET A 44 0.95 -5.53 -0.76
CA MET A 44 -0.24 -5.58 0.08
C MET A 44 0.10 -5.59 1.58
N GLU A 45 1.14 -6.34 1.98
CA GLU A 45 1.63 -6.32 3.37
C GLU A 45 2.08 -4.92 3.76
N ARG A 46 2.89 -4.29 2.91
CA ARG A 46 3.34 -2.90 3.11
C ARG A 46 2.17 -1.92 3.22
N LEU A 47 1.14 -2.08 2.39
CA LEU A 47 -0.07 -1.26 2.45
C LEU A 47 -0.82 -1.43 3.77
N SER A 48 -0.91 -2.67 4.27
CA SER A 48 -1.54 -2.97 5.57
C SER A 48 -0.79 -2.34 6.74
N GLU A 49 0.55 -2.39 6.74
CA GLU A 49 1.37 -1.72 7.76
C GLU A 49 1.14 -0.21 7.75
N LEU A 50 1.06 0.38 6.56
CA LEU A 50 0.90 1.81 6.38
C LEU A 50 -0.50 2.28 6.84
N ASP A 51 -1.55 1.50 6.55
CA ASP A 51 -2.89 1.76 7.06
C ASP A 51 -2.97 1.66 8.59
N ALA A 52 -2.27 0.69 9.19
CA ALA A 52 -2.18 0.58 10.65
C ALA A 52 -1.43 1.78 11.27
N GLU A 53 -0.35 2.25 10.65
CA GLU A 53 0.39 3.43 11.12
C GLU A 53 -0.46 4.70 11.06
N LYS A 54 -1.17 4.90 9.95
CA LYS A 54 -2.10 6.04 9.81
C LYS A 54 -3.19 6.01 10.87
N LEU A 55 -3.75 4.84 11.17
CA LEU A 55 -4.75 4.69 12.21
C LEU A 55 -4.18 5.07 13.58
N ARG A 56 -2.98 4.57 13.93
CA ARG A 56 -2.31 4.91 15.19
C ARG A 56 -2.09 6.41 15.33
N ILE A 57 -1.51 7.05 14.32
CA ILE A 57 -1.25 8.51 14.35
C ILE A 57 -2.57 9.28 14.43
N GLY A 58 -3.59 8.89 13.66
CA GLY A 58 -4.91 9.52 13.68
C GLY A 58 -5.58 9.44 15.06
N SER A 59 -5.52 8.27 15.70
CA SER A 59 -6.05 8.07 17.06
C SER A 59 -5.28 8.89 18.10
N THR A 60 -3.94 8.96 18.01
CA THR A 60 -3.13 9.80 18.90
C THR A 60 -3.46 11.29 18.74
N LEU A 61 -3.75 11.76 17.53
CA LEU A 61 -4.13 13.15 17.27
C LEU A 61 -5.56 13.50 17.73
N GLN A 62 -6.46 12.53 17.83
CA GLN A 62 -7.82 12.74 18.38
C GLN A 62 -7.86 12.68 19.92
N ALA A 63 -6.89 12.02 20.54
CA ALA A 63 -6.86 11.78 21.99
C ALA A 63 -6.11 12.86 22.80
N GLY A 64 -5.47 13.83 22.14
CA GLY A 64 -4.73 14.93 22.77
C GLY A 64 -5.33 16.29 22.42
#